data_AF-A0A931V7J2-F1
#
_entry.id   AF-A0A931V7J2-F1
#
_cell.length_a   1.000
_cell.length_b   1.000
_cell.length_c   1.000
_cell.angle_alpha   90.00
_cell.angle_beta   90.00
_cell.angle_gamma   90.00
#
_symmetry.space_group_name_H-M   'P 1'
#
loop_
_entity.id
_entity.type
_entity.pdbx_description
1 polymer ?
#
loop_
_entity_poly.entity_id
_entity_poly.type
_entity_poly.pdbx_seq_one_letter_code
_entity_poly.pdbx_strand_id
1 'polypeptide(L)' 'GGFSTVRLHAEKPLALGQVLVIFADGERWVAPAPAALGQEEWSSPIPLPGGPRAIHSVVVQGRATTSQLAKLEIHGGR' A
#
# COMPACT_ATOMS: atom_id res chain seq x y z
N GLY A 1 3.12 10.41 13.90
CA GLY A 1 4.37 9.68 14.16
C GLY A 1 4.95 9.24 12.83
N GLY A 2 6.27 9.03 12.75
CA GLY A 2 6.91 8.58 11.51
C GLY A 2 6.64 7.09 11.23
N PHE A 3 6.58 6.74 9.95
CA PHE A 3 6.43 5.38 9.43
C PHE A 3 7.70 5.00 8.67
N SER A 4 8.12 3.75 8.80
CA SER A 4 9.25 3.17 8.06
C SER A 4 8.79 2.14 7.02
N THR A 5 7.55 1.63 7.15
CA THR A 5 6.98 0.66 6.21
C THR A 5 5.49 0.90 6.01
N VAL A 6 4.96 0.38 4.89
CA VAL A 6 3.53 0.23 4.64
C VAL A 6 3.23 -1.22 4.27
N ARG A 7 2.09 -1.74 4.68
CA ARG A 7 1.56 -3.06 4.29
C ARG A 7 0.16 -2.92 3.75
N LEU A 8 -0.17 -3.77 2.79
CA LEU A 8 -1.49 -3.86 2.18
C LEU A 8 -2.17 -5.14 2.65
N HIS A 9 -3.47 -5.07 2.88
CA HIS A 9 -4.30 -6.25 3.18
C HIS A 9 -5.56 -6.24 2.30
N ALA A 10 -5.81 -7.37 1.63
CA ALA A 10 -6.94 -7.52 0.72
C ALA A 10 -7.92 -8.57 1.25
N GLU A 11 -9.17 -8.20 1.47
CA GLU A 11 -10.24 -9.13 1.87
C GLU A 11 -10.60 -10.10 0.74
N LYS A 12 -10.41 -9.68 -0.52
CA LYS A 12 -10.67 -10.48 -1.73
C LYS A 12 -9.54 -10.31 -2.73
N PRO A 13 -9.41 -11.23 -3.71
CA PRO A 13 -8.37 -11.12 -4.72
C PRO A 13 -8.37 -9.79 -5.48
N LEU A 14 -7.22 -9.11 -5.47
CA LEU A 14 -6.97 -7.82 -6.11
C LEU A 14 -5.73 -7.92 -6.99
N ALA A 15 -5.81 -7.43 -8.23
CA ALA A 15 -4.63 -7.11 -9.02
C ALA A 15 -4.21 -5.67 -8.69
N LEU A 16 -2.95 -5.44 -8.34
CA LEU A 16 -2.45 -4.11 -7.99
C LEU A 16 -1.50 -3.61 -9.08
N GLY A 17 -1.58 -2.31 -9.36
CA GLY A 17 -0.72 -1.65 -10.35
C GLY A 17 0.39 -0.82 -9.69
N GLN A 18 0.02 0.03 -8.73
CA GLN A 18 0.94 1.01 -8.17
C GLN A 18 0.56 1.37 -6.74
N VAL A 19 1.58 1.61 -5.90
CA VAL A 19 1.43 2.29 -4.61
C VAL A 19 2.22 3.59 -4.69
N LEU A 20 1.55 4.72 -4.49
CA LEU A 20 2.16 6.04 -4.40
C LEU A 20 2.06 6.54 -2.97
N VAL A 21 3.19 6.91 -2.39
CA VAL A 21 3.27 7.54 -1.07
C VAL A 21 3.60 9.02 -1.26
N ILE A 22 2.82 9.89 -0.61
CA ILE A 22 3.10 11.32 -0.51
C ILE A 22 3.47 11.60 0.94
N PHE A 23 4.71 12.01 1.14
CA PHE A 23 5.23 12.37 2.46
C PHE A 23 4.75 13.76 2.89
N ALA A 24 4.81 14.04 4.19
CA ALA A 24 4.35 15.31 4.74
C ALA A 24 5.17 16.53 4.27
N ASP A 25 6.40 16.31 3.80
CA ASP A 25 7.25 17.33 3.17
C ASP A 25 6.95 17.54 1.68
N GLY A 26 5.97 16.82 1.13
CA GLY A 26 5.55 16.91 -0.27
C GLY A 26 6.31 15.99 -1.23
N GLU A 27 7.33 15.26 -0.76
CA GLU A 27 8.02 14.28 -1.59
C GLU A 27 7.05 13.15 -2.01
N ARG A 28 7.15 12.76 -3.29
CA ARG A 28 6.36 11.68 -3.88
C ARG A 28 7.26 10.51 -4.19
N TRP A 29 6.86 9.33 -3.72
CA TRP A 29 7.60 8.11 -3.95
C TRP A 29 6.68 6.99 -4.43
N VAL A 30 7.06 6.37 -5.54
CA VAL A 30 6.36 5.20 -6.09
C VAL A 30 6.98 3.94 -5.52
N ALA A 31 6.18 3.19 -4.80
CA ALA A 31 6.59 1.95 -4.18
C ALA A 31 6.37 0.75 -5.10
N PRO A 32 7.22 -0.29 -5.01
CA PRO A 32 6.94 -1.58 -5.62
C PRO A 32 5.74 -2.23 -4.92
N ALA A 33 4.60 -2.29 -5.62
CA ALA A 33 3.42 -3.01 -5.16
C ALA A 33 3.52 -4.49 -5.55
N PRO A 34 3.01 -5.44 -4.74
CA PRO A 34 2.85 -6.81 -5.21
C PRO A 34 1.85 -6.82 -6.37
N ALA A 35 2.14 -7.53 -7.46
CA ALA A 35 1.30 -7.51 -8.67
C ALA A 35 -0.14 -8.02 -8.41
N ALA A 36 -0.31 -8.89 -7.42
CA ALA A 36 -1.60 -9.33 -6.94
C ALA A 36 -1.56 -9.59 -5.43
N LEU A 37 -2.73 -9.53 -4.80
CA LEU A 37 -3.00 -10.07 -3.47
C LEU A 37 -4.18 -11.04 -3.61
N GLY A 38 -4.07 -12.19 -2.97
CA GLY A 38 -5.12 -13.17 -2.79
C GLY A 38 -6.13 -12.76 -1.72
N GLN A 39 -7.03 -13.70 -1.40
CA GLN A 39 -8.05 -13.51 -0.38
C GLN A 39 -7.44 -13.53 1.02
N GLU A 40 -7.79 -12.56 1.87
CA GLU A 40 -7.23 -12.34 3.21
C GLU A 40 -5.69 -12.27 3.22
N GLU A 41 -5.09 -11.88 2.10
CA GLU A 41 -3.64 -11.87 1.95
C GLU A 41 -3.06 -10.53 2.38
N TRP A 42 -1.95 -10.62 3.11
CA TRP A 42 -1.11 -9.48 3.48
C TRP A 42 0.09 -9.39 2.56
N SER A 43 0.39 -8.20 2.07
CA SER A 43 1.67 -7.95 1.42
C SER A 43 2.83 -8.10 2.40
N SER A 44 4.01 -8.40 1.85
CA SER A 44 5.27 -8.09 2.54
C SER A 44 5.32 -6.59 2.89
N PRO A 45 6.05 -6.20 3.96
CA PRO A 45 6.32 -4.80 4.25
C PRO A 45 6.99 -4.10 3.07
N ILE A 46 6.43 -2.98 2.66
CA ILE A 46 6.97 -2.07 1.65
C ILE A 46 7.81 -1.03 2.40
N PRO A 47 9.15 -1.04 2.28
CA PRO A 47 10.01 -0.10 3.00
C PRO A 47 9.89 1.32 2.44
N LEU A 48 9.80 2.31 3.32
CA LEU A 48 9.76 3.72 2.94
C LEU A 48 11.17 4.31 2.89
N PRO A 49 11.52 5.08 1.86
CA PRO A 49 12.84 5.71 1.76
C PRO A 49 13.06 6.72 2.88
N GLY A 50 14.22 6.60 3.56
CA GLY A 50 14.65 7.54 4.59
C GLY A 50 13.79 7.54 5.87
N GLY A 51 13.18 6.39 6.22
CA GLY A 51 12.32 6.26 7.41
C GLY A 51 13.01 6.53 8.75
N PRO A 52 12.24 6.78 9.84
CA PRO A 52 10.79 6.96 9.91
C PRO A 52 10.33 8.35 9.44
N ARG A 53 9.30 8.42 8.58
CA ARG A 53 8.79 9.67 7.99
C ARG A 53 7.29 9.86 8.18
N ALA A 54 6.84 11.11 8.30
CA ALA A 54 5.42 11.41 8.33
C ALA A 54 4.82 11.26 6.92
N ILE A 55 3.70 10.54 6.81
CA ILE A 55 2.97 10.34 5.56
C ILE A 55 1.76 11.28 5.55
N HIS A 56 1.57 12.00 4.44
CA HIS A 56 0.35 12.76 4.19
C HIS A 56 -0.74 11.86 3.62
N SER A 57 -0.44 11.10 2.56
CA SER A 57 -1.41 10.22 1.90
C SER A 57 -0.76 9.04 1.21
N VAL A 58 -1.50 7.93 1.09
CA VAL A 58 -1.13 6.77 0.28
C VAL A 58 -2.23 6.55 -0.76
N VAL A 59 -1.84 6.39 -2.02
CA VAL A 59 -2.73 6.08 -3.13
C VAL A 59 -2.36 4.71 -3.66
N VAL A 60 -3.34 3.81 -3.76
CA VAL A 60 -3.15 2.47 -4.33
C VAL A 60 -4.04 2.33 -5.54
N GLN A 61 -3.43 1.95 -6.66
CA GLN A 61 -4.13 1.57 -7.87
C GLN A 61 -4.29 0.06 -7.90
N GLY A 62 -5.52 -0.41 -8.05
CA GLY A 62 -5.82 -1.82 -8.15
C GLY A 62 -7.21 -2.08 -8.74
N ARG A 63 -7.44 -3.33 -9.10
CA ARG A 63 -8.70 -3.81 -9.67
C ARG A 63 -9.07 -5.14 -9.03
N ALA A 64 -10.34 -5.29 -8.66
CA ALA A 64 -10.88 -6.58 -8.26
C ALA A 64 -10.78 -7.57 -9.43
N THR A 65 -10.25 -8.76 -9.16
CA THR A 65 -10.19 -9.82 -10.17
C THR A 65 -11.48 -10.63 -10.25
N THR A 66 -12.41 -10.37 -9.33
CA THR A 66 -13.76 -10.93 -9.31
C THR A 66 -14.80 -9.87 -9.65
N SER A 67 -16.05 -10.28 -9.89
CA SER A 67 -17.18 -9.38 -10.11
C SER A 67 -17.68 -8.67 -8.84
N GLN A 68 -17.06 -8.92 -7.69
CA GLN A 68 -17.47 -8.35 -6.41
C GLN A 68 -16.57 -7.18 -6.01
N LEU A 69 -17.14 -6.23 -5.25
CA LEU A 69 -16.34 -5.23 -4.55
C LEU A 69 -15.41 -5.91 -3.54
N ALA A 70 -14.19 -5.38 -3.44
CA ALA A 70 -13.13 -5.84 -2.56
C ALA A 70 -12.66 -4.68 -1.66
N LYS A 71 -12.43 -4.98 -0.38
CA LYS A 71 -11.83 -4.05 0.57
C LYS A 71 -10.31 -4.17 0.52
N LEU A 72 -9.63 -3.03 0.45
CA LEU A 72 -8.18 -2.91 0.58
C LEU A 72 -7.87 -2.03 1.78
N GLU A 73 -7.08 -2.55 2.71
CA GLU A 73 -6.61 -1.82 3.88
C GLU A 73 -5.12 -1.51 3.77
N ILE A 74 -4.71 -0.38 4.36
CA ILE A 74 -3.33 0.11 4.34
C ILE A 74 -2.89 0.29 5.78
N HIS A 75 -1.79 -0.36 6.15
CA HIS A 75 -1.26 -0.39 7.50
C HIS A 75 0.15 0.18 7.53
N GLY A 76 0.41 1.17 8.39
CA GLY A 76 1.73 1.77 8.55
C GLY A 76 2.52 1.13 9.71
N GLY A 77 3.79 0.80 9.48
CA GLY A 77 4.72 0.30 10.49
C GLY A 77 5.80 1.34 10.85
N ARG A 78 6.38 1.23 12.05
CA ARG A 78 7.50 2.05 12.52
C ARG A 78 8.84 1.37 12.26
#